data_AF-A0A346PJ26-F1
#
_entry.id   AF-A0A346PJ26-F1
#
_cell.length_a   1.000
_cell.length_b   1.000
_cell.length_c   1.000
_cell.angle_alpha   90.00
_cell.angle_beta   90.00
_cell.angle_gamma   90.00
#
_symmetry.space_group_name_H-M   'P 1'
#
loop_
_entity.id
_entity.type
_entity.pdbx_description
1 polymer ?
#
loop_
_entity_poly.entity_id
_entity_poly.type
_entity_poly.pdbx_seq_one_letter_code
_entity_poly.pdbx_strand_id
1 'polypeptide(L)'
;MSTQDRGHRDEAIEALSRRSYTNAGDEYTRAGWAVLADPRPGVEPFEIDDRGWVGTGVQYLLIATLCYRVADDSRPARFRATEAASVSGDLANRAQNPAQAACFEELRADCHVAGGLSGGSAIYDDAADAYEEASQAVDDPAQLSSTPLFLAAAAPIKQVARSLANGEVAIDWEDLHGRDPTAAGQFLAARARYKKRRFPGLVERLVADGYLAAPRGTTEYATTHHRCPACDSTDVNWVGNRTLCLRCSRPTDPV
;
A
#
# COMPACT_ATOMS: atom_id res chain seq x y z
N MET A 1 10.05 -15.55 -0.18
CA MET A 1 9.15 -15.71 0.98
C MET A 1 8.29 -14.46 1.10
N SER A 2 7.09 -14.55 1.68
CA SER A 2 6.23 -13.43 2.08
C SER A 2 6.46 -13.07 3.56
N THR A 3 5.80 -12.03 4.07
CA THR A 3 5.75 -11.69 5.51
C THR A 3 4.88 -12.70 6.27
N GLN A 4 4.96 -12.73 7.61
CA GLN A 4 4.12 -13.58 8.46
C GLN A 4 2.77 -12.92 8.78
N ASP A 5 1.94 -12.73 7.75
CA ASP A 5 0.58 -12.20 7.90
C ASP A 5 -0.45 -13.23 8.41
N ARG A 6 0.00 -14.47 8.69
CA ARG A 6 -0.80 -15.61 9.16
C ARG A 6 -2.00 -15.95 8.27
N GLY A 7 -1.95 -15.62 6.98
CA GLY A 7 -3.01 -15.87 6.00
C GLY A 7 -4.10 -14.80 5.98
N HIS A 8 -4.09 -13.85 6.92
CA HIS A 8 -5.12 -12.81 7.01
C HIS A 8 -5.16 -11.90 5.78
N ARG A 9 -4.04 -11.70 5.08
CA ARG A 9 -4.04 -10.97 3.82
C ARG A 9 -4.90 -11.64 2.76
N ASP A 10 -4.85 -12.95 2.66
CA ASP A 10 -5.58 -13.71 1.65
C ASP A 10 -7.08 -13.72 1.97
N GLU A 11 -7.44 -13.85 3.25
CA GLU A 11 -8.82 -13.69 3.73
C GLU A 11 -9.36 -12.28 3.46
N ALA A 12 -8.52 -11.24 3.64
CA ALA A 12 -8.91 -9.87 3.30
C ALA A 12 -9.19 -9.70 1.80
N ILE A 13 -8.38 -10.32 0.94
CA ILE A 13 -8.56 -10.30 -0.52
C ILE A 13 -9.85 -11.02 -0.93
N GLU A 14 -10.17 -12.15 -0.30
CA GLU A 14 -11.46 -12.82 -0.48
C GLU A 14 -12.62 -11.91 -0.09
N ALA A 15 -12.54 -11.24 1.06
CA ALA A 15 -13.56 -10.30 1.51
C ALA A 15 -13.74 -9.13 0.52
N LEU A 16 -12.65 -8.56 -0.02
CA LEU A 16 -12.71 -7.54 -1.09
C LEU A 16 -13.41 -8.06 -2.35
N SER A 17 -13.15 -9.31 -2.74
CA SER A 17 -13.79 -9.92 -3.92
C SER A 17 -15.31 -10.04 -3.78
N ARG A 18 -15.79 -10.14 -2.53
CA ARG A 18 -17.21 -10.18 -2.15
C ARG A 18 -17.81 -8.82 -1.79
N ARG A 19 -17.03 -7.73 -1.87
CA ARG A 19 -17.42 -6.38 -1.42
C ARG A 19 -17.72 -6.28 0.07
N SER A 20 -17.16 -7.18 0.88
CA SER A 20 -17.30 -7.16 2.33
C SER A 20 -16.17 -6.33 2.94
N TYR A 21 -16.29 -5.00 2.82
CA TYR A 21 -15.18 -4.10 3.17
C TYR A 21 -14.89 -4.04 4.67
N THR A 22 -15.88 -4.13 5.55
CA THR A 22 -15.64 -4.23 7.00
C THR A 22 -14.82 -5.47 7.34
N ASN A 23 -15.21 -6.64 6.80
CA ASN A 23 -14.46 -7.89 7.02
C ASN A 23 -13.06 -7.81 6.40
N ALA A 24 -12.91 -7.20 5.21
CA ALA A 24 -11.60 -6.96 4.63
C ALA A 24 -10.72 -6.07 5.53
N GLY A 25 -11.32 -5.05 6.16
CA GLY A 25 -10.66 -4.20 7.14
C GLY A 25 -10.21 -4.96 8.38
N ASP A 26 -11.06 -5.84 8.91
CA ASP A 26 -10.73 -6.69 10.06
C ASP A 26 -9.56 -7.63 9.76
N GLU A 27 -9.58 -8.29 8.60
CA GLU A 27 -8.51 -9.21 8.20
C GLU A 27 -7.21 -8.47 7.88
N TYR A 28 -7.24 -7.32 7.19
CA TYR A 28 -6.04 -6.51 7.02
C TYR A 28 -5.50 -5.97 8.36
N THR A 29 -6.37 -5.68 9.33
CA THR A 29 -5.94 -5.29 10.68
C THR A 29 -5.18 -6.43 11.35
N ARG A 30 -5.72 -7.66 11.32
CA ARG A 30 -5.02 -8.84 11.87
C ARG A 30 -3.72 -9.15 11.15
N ALA A 31 -3.69 -9.00 9.82
CA ALA A 31 -2.48 -9.13 9.02
C ALA A 31 -1.41 -8.11 9.46
N GLY A 32 -1.83 -6.85 9.65
CA GLY A 32 -0.96 -5.77 10.13
C GLY A 32 -0.35 -6.09 11.49
N TRP A 33 -1.19 -6.46 12.47
CA TRP A 33 -0.71 -6.85 13.80
C TRP A 33 0.22 -8.06 13.78
N ALA A 34 -0.09 -9.07 12.98
CA ALA A 34 0.76 -10.26 12.86
C ALA A 34 2.17 -9.89 12.33
N VAL A 35 2.24 -9.09 11.27
CA VAL A 35 3.53 -8.65 10.69
C VAL A 35 4.28 -7.69 11.61
N LEU A 36 3.58 -6.81 12.34
CA LEU A 36 4.22 -5.91 13.30
C LEU A 36 4.76 -6.63 14.53
N ALA A 37 4.15 -7.76 14.92
CA ALA A 37 4.66 -8.60 16.00
C ALA A 37 5.85 -9.45 15.53
N ASP A 38 5.69 -10.16 14.41
CA ASP A 38 6.70 -11.05 13.85
C ASP A 38 6.74 -10.85 12.32
N PRO A 39 7.64 -10.00 11.76
CA PRO A 39 7.62 -9.73 10.32
C PRO A 39 7.93 -10.96 9.46
N ARG A 40 8.92 -11.74 9.89
CA ARG A 40 9.46 -12.94 9.21
C ARG A 40 10.36 -13.73 10.17
N PRO A 41 10.56 -15.06 9.98
CA PRO A 41 11.59 -15.79 10.70
C PRO A 41 12.98 -15.15 10.56
N GLY A 42 13.60 -14.84 11.71
CA GLY A 42 14.93 -14.22 11.78
C GLY A 42 14.96 -12.72 11.50
N VAL A 43 13.80 -12.05 11.45
CA VAL A 43 13.71 -10.59 11.32
C VAL A 43 13.00 -10.05 12.56
N GLU A 44 13.70 -9.23 13.33
CA GLU A 44 13.14 -8.57 14.52
C GLU A 44 12.37 -7.30 14.11
N PRO A 45 11.16 -7.05 14.65
CA PRO A 45 10.33 -5.92 14.24
C PRO A 45 10.95 -4.55 14.57
N PHE A 46 11.82 -4.51 15.58
CA PHE A 46 12.42 -3.28 16.10
C PHE A 46 13.87 -3.07 15.67
N GLU A 47 14.49 -4.07 15.02
CA GLU A 47 15.80 -3.97 14.39
C GLU A 47 15.58 -3.95 12.88
N ILE A 48 15.37 -2.75 12.33
CA ILE A 48 15.00 -2.58 10.93
C ILE A 48 16.19 -2.98 10.05
N ASP A 49 16.04 -4.10 9.35
CA ASP A 49 17.01 -4.59 8.38
C ASP A 49 17.02 -3.74 7.09
N ASP A 50 17.97 -4.01 6.20
CA ASP A 50 18.10 -3.30 4.91
C ASP A 50 16.85 -3.42 4.02
N ARG A 51 15.95 -4.36 4.31
CA ARG A 51 14.72 -4.61 3.55
C ARG A 51 13.50 -3.90 4.15
N GLY A 52 13.50 -3.64 5.45
CA GLY A 52 12.41 -3.00 6.19
C GLY A 52 11.09 -3.76 6.13
N TRP A 53 11.12 -5.09 6.27
CA TRP A 53 9.93 -5.96 6.14
C TRP A 53 8.75 -5.54 7.04
N VAL A 54 9.04 -4.98 8.22
CA VAL A 54 8.03 -4.48 9.17
C VAL A 54 7.09 -3.42 8.56
N GLY A 55 7.55 -2.67 7.54
CA GLY A 55 6.73 -1.69 6.82
C GLY A 55 5.50 -2.29 6.13
N THR A 56 5.52 -3.58 5.78
CA THR A 56 4.34 -4.27 5.25
C THR A 56 3.20 -4.35 6.28
N GLY A 57 3.51 -4.42 7.58
CA GLY A 57 2.50 -4.39 8.64
C GLY A 57 1.76 -3.05 8.68
N VAL A 58 2.50 -1.94 8.59
CA VAL A 58 1.93 -0.59 8.47
C VAL A 58 1.07 -0.47 7.22
N GLN A 59 1.54 -0.97 6.08
CA GLN A 59 0.77 -1.00 4.84
C GLN A 59 -0.57 -1.70 5.03
N TYR A 60 -0.64 -2.83 5.72
CA TYR A 60 -1.92 -3.51 5.95
C TYR A 60 -2.88 -2.71 6.82
N LEU A 61 -2.40 -2.06 7.89
CA LEU A 61 -3.25 -1.17 8.70
C LEU A 61 -3.78 0.03 7.90
N LEU A 62 -2.98 0.53 6.96
CA LEU A 62 -3.37 1.58 6.03
C LEU A 62 -4.43 1.09 5.03
N ILE A 63 -4.30 -0.12 4.47
CA ILE A 63 -5.36 -0.70 3.63
C ILE A 63 -6.62 -0.97 4.44
N ALA A 64 -6.51 -1.45 5.69
CA ALA A 64 -7.66 -1.63 6.59
C ALA A 64 -8.42 -0.30 6.79
N THR A 65 -7.69 0.79 6.98
CA THR A 65 -8.27 2.15 7.07
C THR A 65 -9.13 2.47 5.83
N LEU A 66 -8.60 2.20 4.63
CA LEU A 66 -9.33 2.43 3.37
C LEU A 66 -10.56 1.52 3.25
N CYS A 67 -10.44 0.26 3.66
CA CYS A 67 -11.56 -0.68 3.70
C CYS A 67 -12.70 -0.15 4.58
N TYR A 68 -12.41 0.26 5.82
CA TYR A 68 -13.43 0.81 6.71
C TYR A 68 -14.04 2.10 6.18
N ARG A 69 -13.26 2.98 5.55
CA ARG A 69 -13.79 4.19 4.93
C ARG A 69 -14.74 3.90 3.78
N VAL A 70 -14.41 2.95 2.92
CA VAL A 70 -15.28 2.52 1.82
C VAL A 70 -16.55 1.84 2.36
N ALA A 71 -16.48 1.23 3.54
CA ALA A 71 -17.64 0.69 4.26
C ALA A 71 -18.48 1.76 5.00
N ASP A 72 -18.11 3.04 4.91
CA ASP A 72 -18.68 4.15 5.71
C ASP A 72 -18.55 3.97 7.24
N ASP A 73 -17.58 3.16 7.69
CA ASP A 73 -17.29 2.92 9.11
C ASP A 73 -16.16 3.84 9.59
N SER A 74 -16.51 5.10 9.82
CA SER A 74 -15.55 6.18 10.11
C SER A 74 -14.72 5.98 11.39
N ARG A 75 -15.24 5.28 12.40
CA ARG A 75 -14.58 5.16 13.70
C ARG A 75 -13.42 4.15 13.68
N PRO A 76 -13.60 2.89 13.24
CA PRO A 76 -12.48 1.97 13.02
C PRO A 76 -11.47 2.52 12.01
N ALA A 77 -11.93 3.16 10.93
CA ALA A 77 -11.04 3.82 9.98
C ALA A 77 -10.09 4.80 10.67
N ARG A 78 -10.61 5.71 11.49
CA ARG A 78 -9.81 6.71 12.21
C ARG A 78 -8.84 6.06 13.21
N PHE A 79 -9.27 5.03 13.92
CA PHE A 79 -8.42 4.33 14.88
C PHE A 79 -7.26 3.61 14.20
N ARG A 80 -7.51 2.88 13.10
CA ARG A 80 -6.44 2.21 12.35
C ARG A 80 -5.48 3.19 11.70
N ALA A 81 -5.97 4.31 11.19
CA ALA A 81 -5.12 5.37 10.65
C ALA A 81 -4.19 5.96 11.71
N THR A 82 -4.73 6.22 12.91
CA THR A 82 -3.97 6.80 14.03
C THR A 82 -2.91 5.82 14.52
N GLU A 83 -3.28 4.55 14.68
CA GLU A 83 -2.36 3.47 15.05
C GLU A 83 -1.22 3.33 14.04
N ALA A 84 -1.55 3.22 12.75
CA ALA A 84 -0.55 3.08 11.69
C ALA A 84 0.39 4.29 11.61
N ALA A 85 -0.14 5.51 11.80
CA ALA A 85 0.67 6.72 11.86
C ALA A 85 1.62 6.73 13.06
N SER A 86 1.15 6.33 14.25
CA SER A 86 1.99 6.23 15.45
C SER A 86 3.09 5.18 15.31
N VAL A 87 2.76 3.98 14.79
CA VAL A 87 3.73 2.92 14.53
C VAL A 87 4.77 3.38 13.50
N SER A 88 4.34 4.04 12.42
CA SER A 88 5.25 4.58 11.42
C SER A 88 6.25 5.56 12.03
N GLY A 89 5.79 6.48 12.88
CA GLY A 89 6.67 7.42 13.58
C GLY A 89 7.67 6.74 14.53
N ASP A 90 7.26 5.70 15.27
CA ASP A 90 8.19 4.92 16.10
C ASP A 90 9.27 4.22 15.25
N LEU A 91 8.86 3.59 14.15
CA LEU A 91 9.77 2.92 13.22
C LEU A 91 10.72 3.91 12.52
N ALA A 92 10.24 5.10 12.15
CA ALA A 92 11.08 6.16 11.59
C ALA A 92 12.23 6.55 12.54
N ASN A 93 11.93 6.67 13.84
CA ASN A 93 12.92 7.01 14.86
C ASN A 93 13.92 5.88 15.17
N ARG A 94 13.60 4.63 14.78
CA ARG A 94 14.47 3.47 14.97
C ARG A 94 15.30 3.12 13.74
N ALA A 95 14.88 3.60 12.56
CA ALA A 95 15.56 3.30 11.31
C ALA A 95 16.98 3.84 11.32
N GLN A 96 17.97 2.97 11.10
CA GLN A 96 19.37 3.36 11.03
C GLN A 96 19.72 4.00 9.68
N ASN A 97 19.02 3.59 8.62
CA ASN A 97 19.16 4.20 7.30
C ASN A 97 18.22 5.42 7.18
N PRO A 98 18.75 6.64 6.96
CA PRO A 98 17.95 7.86 6.83
C PRO A 98 16.87 7.81 5.73
N ALA A 99 17.12 7.10 4.62
CA ALA A 99 16.12 6.95 3.56
C ALA A 99 14.99 6.00 3.97
N GLN A 100 15.25 4.99 4.81
CA GLN A 100 14.18 4.18 5.39
C GLN A 100 13.37 4.99 6.42
N ALA A 101 14.02 5.83 7.23
CA ALA A 101 13.33 6.74 8.15
C ALA A 101 12.37 7.67 7.40
N ALA A 102 12.83 8.31 6.32
CA ALA A 102 12.00 9.12 5.43
C ALA A 102 10.83 8.32 4.81
N CYS A 103 11.03 7.05 4.48
CA CYS A 103 9.97 6.17 3.97
C CYS A 103 8.88 5.85 5.00
N PHE A 104 9.25 5.72 6.28
CA PHE A 104 8.26 5.59 7.34
C PHE A 104 7.49 6.90 7.57
N GLU A 105 8.12 8.07 7.48
CA GLU A 105 7.39 9.36 7.53
C GLU A 105 6.46 9.55 6.32
N GLU A 106 6.85 9.05 5.13
CA GLU A 106 5.96 9.00 3.96
C GLU A 106 4.73 8.11 4.23
N LEU A 107 4.91 6.92 4.82
CA LEU A 107 3.81 6.05 5.23
C LEU A 107 2.93 6.70 6.29
N ARG A 108 3.52 7.48 7.21
CA ARG A 108 2.76 8.27 8.18
C ARG A 108 1.88 9.31 7.47
N ALA A 109 2.40 10.00 6.46
CA ALA A 109 1.60 10.92 5.65
C ALA A 109 0.46 10.20 4.92
N ASP A 110 0.71 8.99 4.37
CA ASP A 110 -0.34 8.15 3.79
C ASP A 110 -1.46 7.85 4.81
N CYS A 111 -1.10 7.51 6.05
CA CYS A 111 -2.04 7.22 7.14
C CYS A 111 -2.91 8.43 7.47
N HIS A 112 -2.32 9.63 7.52
CA HIS A 112 -3.07 10.85 7.74
C HIS A 112 -4.09 11.10 6.61
N VAL A 113 -3.67 10.98 5.35
CA VAL A 113 -4.56 11.18 4.20
C VAL A 113 -5.66 10.12 4.14
N ALA A 114 -5.31 8.84 4.26
CA ALA A 114 -6.26 7.76 4.23
C ALA A 114 -7.27 7.87 5.37
N GLY A 115 -6.83 8.18 6.58
CA GLY A 115 -7.69 8.32 7.76
C GLY A 115 -8.49 9.62 7.86
N GLY A 116 -8.27 10.60 6.97
CA GLY A 116 -8.84 11.93 7.11
C GLY A 116 -8.32 12.70 8.33
N LEU A 117 -7.09 12.43 8.74
CA LEU A 117 -6.40 13.15 9.82
C LEU A 117 -5.77 14.43 9.26
N SER A 118 -5.67 15.47 10.09
CA SER A 118 -5.05 16.74 9.71
C SER A 118 -3.53 16.61 9.52
N GLY A 119 -2.93 17.51 8.74
CA GLY A 119 -1.47 17.64 8.63
C GLY A 119 -0.77 16.76 7.61
N GLY A 120 -1.48 15.83 6.94
CA GLY A 120 -0.85 14.91 5.97
C GLY A 120 -0.03 15.58 4.86
N SER A 121 -0.46 16.76 4.37
CA SER A 121 0.30 17.51 3.36
C SER A 121 1.65 18.01 3.87
N ALA A 122 1.74 18.45 5.12
CA ALA A 122 2.99 18.94 5.70
C ALA A 122 3.94 17.76 5.95
N ILE A 123 3.42 16.64 6.46
CA ILE A 123 4.21 15.42 6.68
C ILE A 123 4.80 14.88 5.36
N TYR A 124 4.10 15.02 4.22
CA TYR A 124 4.70 14.70 2.92
C TYR A 124 5.85 15.62 2.52
N ASP A 125 5.78 16.91 2.85
CA ASP A 125 6.88 17.84 2.59
C ASP A 125 8.08 17.44 3.44
N ASP A 126 7.87 17.23 4.74
CA ASP A 126 8.91 16.77 5.67
C ASP A 126 9.56 15.46 5.20
N ALA A 127 8.76 14.48 4.74
CA ALA A 127 9.27 13.22 4.20
C ALA A 127 10.06 13.42 2.89
N ALA A 128 9.61 14.32 2.01
CA ALA A 128 10.32 14.63 0.77
C ALA A 128 11.68 15.30 1.05
N ASP A 129 11.71 16.23 2.00
CA ASP A 129 12.93 16.92 2.41
C ASP A 129 13.91 15.93 3.10
N ALA A 130 13.40 15.04 3.96
CA ALA A 130 14.19 13.99 4.58
C ALA A 130 14.83 13.02 3.56
N TYR A 131 14.14 12.70 2.47
CA TYR A 131 14.75 11.93 1.37
C TYR A 131 15.88 12.68 0.68
N GLU A 132 15.74 13.99 0.48
CA GLU A 132 16.80 14.80 -0.14
C GLU A 132 18.03 14.89 0.76
N GLU A 133 17.84 15.07 2.06
CA GLU A 133 18.90 15.05 3.06
C GLU A 133 19.60 13.68 3.14
N ALA A 134 18.85 12.59 2.98
CA ALA A 134 19.37 11.22 2.98
C ALA A 134 20.20 10.87 1.72
N SER A 135 20.28 11.73 0.71
CA SER A 135 20.85 11.39 -0.60
C SER A 135 22.26 10.82 -0.56
N GLN A 136 23.11 11.23 0.38
CA GLN A 136 24.50 10.76 0.48
C GLN A 136 24.61 9.38 1.15
N ALA A 137 23.55 8.90 1.79
CA ALA A 137 23.50 7.58 2.44
C ALA A 137 22.90 6.50 1.53
N VAL A 138 22.65 6.81 0.26
CA VAL A 138 21.98 5.93 -0.70
C VAL A 138 22.89 5.69 -1.90
N ASP A 139 23.48 4.49 -1.95
CA ASP A 139 24.35 4.08 -3.06
C ASP A 139 23.55 3.69 -4.31
N ASP A 140 22.46 2.94 -4.13
CA ASP A 140 21.59 2.47 -5.22
C ASP A 140 20.11 2.76 -4.87
N PRO A 141 19.56 3.91 -5.29
CA PRO A 141 18.17 4.26 -5.03
C PRO A 141 17.18 3.38 -5.82
N ALA A 142 17.60 2.80 -6.95
CA ALA A 142 16.75 1.89 -7.73
C ALA A 142 16.60 0.54 -7.01
N GLN A 143 17.69 0.00 -6.47
CA GLN A 143 17.63 -1.17 -5.61
C GLN A 143 16.83 -0.88 -4.33
N LEU A 144 17.09 0.23 -3.65
CA LEU A 144 16.39 0.58 -2.41
C LEU A 144 14.88 0.73 -2.63
N SER A 145 14.47 1.37 -3.72
CA SER A 145 13.04 1.54 -4.06
C SER A 145 12.30 0.24 -4.39
N SER A 146 13.03 -0.86 -4.64
CA SER A 146 12.49 -2.20 -4.82
C SER A 146 12.46 -3.05 -3.54
N THR A 147 12.95 -2.51 -2.41
CA THR A 147 12.90 -3.21 -1.12
C THR A 147 11.47 -3.31 -0.58
N PRO A 148 11.18 -4.29 0.30
CA PRO A 148 9.86 -4.47 0.89
C PRO A 148 9.25 -3.21 1.50
N LEU A 149 10.02 -2.40 2.23
CA LEU A 149 9.52 -1.15 2.81
C LEU A 149 9.03 -0.17 1.74
N PHE A 150 9.83 0.05 0.69
CA PHE A 150 9.50 1.02 -0.37
C PHE A 150 8.35 0.52 -1.24
N LEU A 151 8.27 -0.79 -1.49
CA LEU A 151 7.11 -1.41 -2.13
C LEU A 151 5.86 -1.28 -1.26
N ALA A 152 5.98 -1.42 0.05
CA ALA A 152 4.88 -1.25 1.00
C ALA A 152 4.37 0.20 1.01
N ALA A 153 5.26 1.19 0.91
CA ALA A 153 4.89 2.59 0.73
C ALA A 153 4.22 2.84 -0.63
N ALA A 154 4.67 2.23 -1.73
CA ALA A 154 4.07 2.44 -3.04
C ALA A 154 2.69 1.77 -3.23
N ALA A 155 2.43 0.66 -2.54
CA ALA A 155 1.28 -0.19 -2.81
C ALA A 155 -0.11 0.47 -2.55
N PRO A 156 -0.34 1.24 -1.48
CA PRO A 156 -1.64 1.86 -1.19
C PRO A 156 -2.14 2.75 -2.32
N ILE A 157 -1.33 3.71 -2.77
CA ILE A 157 -1.74 4.61 -3.85
C ILE A 157 -1.98 3.85 -5.16
N LYS A 158 -1.19 2.82 -5.47
CA LYS A 158 -1.41 1.95 -6.65
C LYS A 158 -2.74 1.19 -6.55
N GLN A 159 -3.09 0.66 -5.39
CA GLN A 159 -4.35 -0.05 -5.19
C GLN A 159 -5.56 0.89 -5.26
N VAL A 160 -5.45 2.09 -4.69
CA VAL A 160 -6.51 3.11 -4.80
C VAL A 160 -6.68 3.55 -6.26
N ALA A 161 -5.59 3.86 -6.97
CA ALA A 161 -5.64 4.21 -8.39
C ALA A 161 -6.26 3.08 -9.24
N ARG A 162 -5.94 1.82 -8.92
CA ARG A 162 -6.53 0.64 -9.56
C ARG A 162 -8.05 0.62 -9.49
N SER A 163 -8.58 1.03 -8.34
CA SER A 163 -10.03 1.05 -8.10
C SER A 163 -10.76 2.03 -9.02
N LEU A 164 -10.06 3.05 -9.53
CA LEU A 164 -10.63 4.13 -10.34
C LEU A 164 -10.29 4.02 -11.83
N ALA A 165 -9.50 3.03 -12.24
CA ALA A 165 -8.99 2.87 -13.59
C ALA A 165 -9.38 1.52 -14.21
N ASN A 166 -10.63 1.09 -13.96
CA ASN A 166 -11.17 -0.18 -14.46
C ASN A 166 -10.23 -1.37 -14.17
N GLY A 167 -9.63 -1.38 -12.97
CA GLY A 167 -8.76 -2.45 -12.55
C GLY A 167 -7.32 -2.39 -13.04
N GLU A 168 -6.94 -1.38 -13.82
CA GLU A 168 -5.55 -1.09 -14.17
C GLU A 168 -4.86 -0.21 -13.16
N VAL A 169 -3.56 -0.39 -12.97
CA VAL A 169 -2.77 0.56 -12.18
C VAL A 169 -2.41 1.73 -13.11
N ALA A 170 -3.07 2.87 -12.93
CA ALA A 170 -2.83 4.09 -13.72
C ALA A 170 -1.65 4.95 -13.22
N ILE A 171 -0.73 4.35 -12.46
CA ILE A 171 0.44 5.03 -11.87
C ILE A 171 1.67 4.24 -12.27
N ASP A 172 2.52 4.88 -13.06
CA ASP A 172 3.72 4.26 -13.60
C ASP A 172 4.89 4.35 -12.62
N TRP A 173 6.01 3.71 -12.98
CA TRP A 173 7.22 3.74 -12.16
C TRP A 173 7.79 5.16 -12.05
N GLU A 174 7.87 5.86 -13.18
CA GLU A 174 8.42 7.20 -13.30
C GLU A 174 7.60 8.25 -12.53
N ASP A 175 6.30 8.00 -12.36
CA ASP A 175 5.43 8.83 -11.52
C ASP A 175 5.87 8.81 -10.05
N LEU A 176 6.34 7.66 -9.56
CA LEU A 176 6.68 7.45 -8.15
C LEU A 176 8.17 7.63 -7.86
N HIS A 177 9.05 7.45 -8.83
CA HIS A 177 10.50 7.44 -8.58
C HIS A 177 11.25 8.53 -9.36
N GLY A 178 10.57 9.31 -10.20
CA GLY A 178 11.24 10.28 -11.06
C GLY A 178 12.07 9.59 -12.16
N ARG A 179 12.79 10.38 -12.96
CA ARG A 179 13.46 9.90 -14.18
C ARG A 179 14.96 9.65 -14.03
N ASP A 180 15.59 10.21 -13.00
CA ASP A 180 17.05 10.20 -12.85
C ASP A 180 17.46 9.54 -11.53
N PRO A 181 17.88 8.26 -11.53
CA PRO A 181 18.35 7.57 -10.34
C PRO A 181 19.72 8.06 -9.84
N THR A 182 20.45 8.87 -10.61
CA THR A 182 21.74 9.42 -10.14
C THR A 182 21.55 10.57 -9.14
N ALA A 183 20.37 11.18 -9.12
CA ALA A 183 19.94 12.15 -8.11
C ALA A 183 19.14 11.47 -6.99
N ALA A 184 19.80 10.60 -6.21
CA ALA A 184 19.15 9.67 -5.27
C ALA A 184 18.08 10.32 -4.36
N GLY A 185 18.39 11.46 -3.74
CA GLY A 185 17.42 12.18 -2.90
C GLY A 185 16.16 12.62 -3.65
N GLN A 186 16.33 13.23 -4.83
CA GLN A 186 15.20 13.69 -5.66
C GLN A 186 14.40 12.51 -6.22
N PHE A 187 15.08 11.43 -6.60
CA PHE A 187 14.49 10.19 -7.09
C PHE A 187 13.56 9.57 -6.03
N LEU A 188 14.01 9.47 -4.77
CA LEU A 188 13.19 8.91 -3.69
C LEU A 188 12.08 9.88 -3.24
N ALA A 189 12.38 11.18 -3.14
CA ALA A 189 11.41 12.22 -2.78
C ALA A 189 10.26 12.36 -3.78
N ALA A 190 10.45 11.93 -5.04
CA ALA A 190 9.43 11.97 -6.09
C ALA A 190 8.11 11.33 -5.65
N ARG A 191 8.17 10.21 -4.91
CA ARG A 191 6.98 9.48 -4.47
C ARG A 191 6.14 10.28 -3.48
N ALA A 192 6.78 10.83 -2.44
CA ALA A 192 6.13 11.65 -1.43
C ALA A 192 5.46 12.88 -2.09
N ARG A 193 6.19 13.54 -3.01
CA ARG A 193 5.66 14.69 -3.77
C ARG A 193 4.49 14.31 -4.67
N TYR A 194 4.55 13.16 -5.35
CA TYR A 194 3.46 12.67 -6.18
C TYR A 194 2.22 12.37 -5.33
N LYS A 195 2.40 11.64 -4.23
CA LYS A 195 1.34 11.29 -3.29
C LYS A 195 0.68 12.51 -2.67
N LYS A 196 1.45 13.50 -2.22
CA LYS A 196 0.90 14.79 -1.74
C LYS A 196 -0.10 15.40 -2.72
N ARG A 197 0.20 15.38 -4.02
CA ARG A 197 -0.66 15.95 -5.07
C ARG A 197 -1.85 15.06 -5.44
N ARG A 198 -1.69 13.73 -5.39
CA ARG A 198 -2.65 12.79 -5.99
C ARG A 198 -3.43 11.97 -4.99
N PHE A 199 -2.80 11.50 -3.92
CA PHE A 199 -3.41 10.52 -3.01
C PHE A 199 -4.69 11.03 -2.33
N PRO A 200 -4.78 12.30 -1.83
CA PRO A 200 -6.01 12.80 -1.23
C PRO A 200 -7.23 12.71 -2.16
N GLY A 201 -7.11 13.22 -3.38
CA GLY A 201 -8.21 13.18 -4.35
C GLY A 201 -8.55 11.76 -4.82
N LEU A 202 -7.57 10.85 -4.87
CA LEU A 202 -7.82 9.44 -5.15
C LEU A 202 -8.61 8.77 -4.02
N VAL A 203 -8.27 9.04 -2.76
CA VAL A 203 -8.99 8.51 -1.59
C VAL A 203 -10.41 9.08 -1.50
N GLU A 204 -10.60 10.37 -1.76
CA GLU A 204 -11.94 10.99 -1.79
C GLU A 204 -12.84 10.31 -2.83
N ARG A 205 -12.33 10.10 -4.05
CA ARG A 205 -13.06 9.41 -5.11
C ARG A 205 -13.35 7.95 -4.77
N LEU A 206 -12.37 7.22 -4.24
CA LEU A 206 -12.53 5.83 -3.79
C LEU A 206 -13.71 5.68 -2.82
N VAL A 207 -13.80 6.59 -1.85
CA VAL A 207 -14.84 6.59 -0.83
C VAL A 207 -16.19 6.99 -1.41
N ALA A 208 -16.21 8.02 -2.27
CA ALA A 208 -17.44 8.42 -2.98
C ALA A 208 -17.99 7.30 -3.87
N ASP A 209 -17.12 6.54 -4.54
CA ASP A 209 -17.50 5.42 -5.43
C ASP A 209 -17.87 4.15 -4.64
N GLY A 210 -17.56 4.08 -3.34
CA GLY A 210 -17.84 2.90 -2.52
C GLY A 210 -17.12 1.63 -2.99
N TYR A 211 -15.98 1.79 -3.68
CA TYR A 211 -15.27 0.68 -4.30
C TYR A 211 -13.77 0.69 -4.04
N LEU A 212 -13.29 -0.36 -3.36
CA LEU A 212 -11.87 -0.69 -3.27
C LEU A 212 -11.60 -2.02 -3.96
N ALA A 213 -10.75 -1.96 -4.97
CA ALA A 213 -10.32 -3.12 -5.72
C ALA A 213 -9.32 -3.97 -4.92
N ALA A 214 -9.24 -5.27 -5.20
CA ALA A 214 -8.16 -6.12 -4.69
C ALA A 214 -6.77 -5.54 -5.07
N PRO A 215 -5.69 -5.84 -4.33
CA PRO A 215 -4.36 -5.51 -4.81
C PRO A 215 -4.06 -6.21 -6.15
N ARG A 216 -3.18 -5.62 -6.94
CA ARG A 216 -2.68 -6.26 -8.17
C ARG A 216 -1.69 -7.36 -7.79
N GLY A 217 -1.87 -8.56 -8.34
CA GLY A 217 -0.92 -9.66 -8.28
C GLY A 217 -0.35 -9.93 -9.67
N THR A 218 -0.23 -11.20 -10.04
CA THR A 218 0.11 -11.60 -11.41
C THR A 218 -1.12 -11.40 -12.29
N THR A 219 -0.94 -10.91 -13.52
CA THR A 219 -2.07 -10.62 -14.42
C THR A 219 -1.89 -11.22 -15.79
N GLU A 220 -2.99 -11.65 -16.42
CA GLU A 220 -3.04 -12.06 -17.82
C GLU A 220 -4.24 -11.39 -18.50
N TYR A 221 -4.06 -11.02 -19.76
CA TYR A 221 -5.01 -10.23 -20.53
C TYR A 221 -5.64 -11.06 -21.64
N ALA A 222 -6.90 -10.77 -21.94
CA ALA A 222 -7.64 -11.37 -23.05
C ALA A 222 -7.54 -12.90 -23.07
N THR A 223 -7.65 -13.54 -21.91
CA THR A 223 -7.50 -15.00 -21.81
C THR A 223 -8.62 -15.71 -22.56
N THR A 224 -8.34 -16.94 -23.02
CA THR A 224 -9.35 -17.82 -23.61
C THR A 224 -9.93 -18.82 -22.61
N HIS A 225 -9.40 -18.85 -21.39
CA HIS A 225 -9.63 -19.90 -20.41
C HIS A 225 -10.20 -19.39 -19.08
N HIS A 226 -10.48 -18.08 -18.95
CA HIS A 226 -11.27 -17.51 -17.86
C HIS A 226 -12.28 -16.48 -18.37
N ARG A 227 -13.43 -16.36 -17.70
CA ARG A 227 -14.41 -15.28 -17.93
C ARG A 227 -15.06 -14.85 -16.63
N CYS A 228 -15.11 -13.53 -16.38
CA CYS A 228 -15.77 -12.99 -15.20
C CYS A 228 -17.29 -12.97 -15.41
N PRO A 229 -18.09 -13.66 -14.57
CA PRO A 229 -19.55 -13.68 -14.71
C PRO A 229 -20.22 -12.33 -14.40
N ALA A 230 -19.49 -11.39 -13.79
CA ALA A 230 -20.05 -10.09 -13.39
C ALA A 230 -19.86 -8.98 -14.43
N CYS A 231 -18.86 -9.08 -15.31
CA CYS A 231 -18.58 -8.04 -16.30
C CYS A 231 -18.03 -8.56 -17.63
N ASP A 232 -18.11 -9.88 -17.87
CA ASP A 232 -17.69 -10.59 -19.08
C ASP A 232 -16.23 -10.46 -19.51
N SER A 233 -15.41 -9.74 -18.74
CA SER A 233 -13.98 -9.58 -19.00
C SER A 233 -13.27 -10.92 -18.88
N THR A 234 -12.30 -11.13 -19.76
CA THR A 234 -11.39 -12.29 -19.74
C THR A 234 -10.00 -11.93 -19.20
N ASP A 235 -9.86 -10.74 -18.59
CA ASP A 235 -8.62 -10.31 -17.96
C ASP A 235 -8.56 -10.78 -16.51
N VAL A 236 -7.45 -11.41 -16.12
CA VAL A 236 -7.30 -12.13 -14.85
C VAL A 236 -6.25 -11.46 -13.97
N ASN A 237 -6.49 -11.49 -12.66
CA ASN A 237 -5.60 -11.08 -11.59
C ASN A 237 -5.50 -12.23 -10.57
N TRP A 238 -4.36 -12.92 -10.54
CA TRP A 238 -4.04 -13.91 -9.51
C TRP A 238 -3.42 -13.24 -8.30
N VAL A 239 -4.16 -13.22 -7.20
CA VAL A 239 -3.73 -12.53 -5.99
C VAL A 239 -4.34 -13.18 -4.76
N GLY A 240 -3.51 -13.38 -3.72
CA GLY A 240 -3.93 -13.94 -2.44
C GLY A 240 -4.62 -15.29 -2.54
N ASN A 241 -4.03 -16.23 -3.30
CA ASN A 241 -4.60 -17.55 -3.57
C ASN A 241 -6.01 -17.53 -4.20
N ARG A 242 -6.38 -16.40 -4.83
CA ARG A 242 -7.63 -16.23 -5.59
C ARG A 242 -7.35 -15.91 -7.06
N THR A 243 -8.24 -16.37 -7.92
CA THR A 243 -8.32 -15.95 -9.32
C THR A 243 -9.46 -14.94 -9.45
N LEU A 244 -9.11 -13.67 -9.59
CA LEU A 244 -10.07 -12.57 -9.65
C LEU A 244 -10.06 -11.93 -11.04
N CYS A 245 -11.18 -11.35 -11.44
CA CYS A 245 -11.26 -10.48 -12.59
C CYS A 245 -10.35 -9.25 -12.39
N LEU A 246 -9.49 -8.95 -13.37
CA LEU A 246 -8.64 -7.77 -13.32
C LEU A 246 -9.48 -6.48 -13.32
N ARG A 247 -10.63 -6.43 -13.99
CA ARG A 247 -11.49 -5.24 -14.07
C ARG A 247 -12.27 -4.94 -12.80
N CYS A 248 -13.08 -5.90 -12.34
CA CYS A 248 -14.00 -5.67 -11.22
C CYS A 248 -13.57 -6.36 -9.91
N SER A 249 -12.45 -7.09 -9.87
CA SER A 249 -11.99 -7.82 -8.67
C SER A 249 -12.95 -8.88 -8.11
N ARG A 250 -14.03 -9.23 -8.82
CA ARG A 250 -14.88 -10.38 -8.44
C ARG A 250 -14.22 -11.69 -8.88
N PRO A 251 -14.55 -12.84 -8.27
CA PRO A 251 -14.08 -14.14 -8.75
C PRO A 251 -14.37 -14.32 -10.25
N THR A 252 -13.47 -15.03 -10.92
CA THR A 252 -13.64 -15.44 -12.32
C THR A 252 -13.64 -16.96 -12.40
N ASP A 253 -14.43 -17.49 -13.32
CA ASP A 253 -14.56 -18.92 -13.53
C ASP A 253 -13.66 -19.35 -14.69
N PRO A 254 -13.06 -20.55 -14.64
CA PRO A 254 -12.54 -21.20 -15.84
C PRO A 254 -13.67 -21.42 -16.85
N VAL A 255 -13.39 -21.22 -18.14
CA VAL A 255 -14.32 -21.52 -19.24
C VAL A 255 -13.98 -22.82 -19.95
#